data_AF-A0A397FG28-F1
#
_entry.id   AF-A0A397FG28-F1
#
_cell.length_a   1.000
_cell.length_b   1.000
_cell.length_c   1.000
_cell.angle_alpha   90.00
_cell.angle_beta   90.00
_cell.angle_gamma   90.00
#
_symmetry.space_group_name_H-M   'P 1'
#
loop_
_entity.id
_entity.type
_entity.pdbx_description
1 polymer ?
#
loop_
_entity_poly.entity_id
_entity_poly.type
_entity_poly.pdbx_seq_one_letter_code
_entity_poly.pdbx_strand_id
1 'polypeptide(L)'
;IAWIAPEVLKGSKYAVSADMYSFGVLLSEVDTGISPYSHLVTNGGSQLPKPMIAMKVMDGELRPTFSPQCPAQVLAIANRCLLHDPAERPTAAEVARVLGAMVRSQTYSM
;
A
#
# COMPACT_ATOMS: atom_id res chain seq x y z
N ILE A 1 2.54 1.06 12.56
CA ILE A 1 1.29 1.78 12.21
C ILE A 1 1.16 2.04 10.71
N ALA A 2 2.24 2.36 10.00
CA ALA A 2 2.13 2.86 8.62
C ALA A 2 1.65 1.78 7.61
N TRP A 3 1.85 0.51 7.93
CA TRP A 3 1.36 -0.63 7.13
C TRP A 3 0.02 -1.19 7.63
N ILE A 4 -0.54 -0.67 8.73
CA ILE A 4 -1.76 -1.24 9.32
C ILE A 4 -2.97 -0.78 8.50
N ALA A 5 -3.85 -1.73 8.17
CA ALA A 5 -5.06 -1.46 7.41
C ALA A 5 -6.04 -0.52 8.16
N PRO A 6 -6.83 0.30 7.44
CA PRO A 6 -7.75 1.27 8.05
C PRO A 6 -8.74 0.63 9.03
N GLU A 7 -9.29 -0.53 8.68
CA GLU A 7 -10.26 -1.26 9.50
C GLU A 7 -9.63 -1.82 10.79
N VAL A 8 -8.36 -2.21 10.74
CA VAL A 8 -7.61 -2.71 11.91
C VAL A 8 -7.27 -1.55 12.84
N LEU A 9 -6.91 -0.38 12.30
CA LEU A 9 -6.73 0.85 13.08
C LEU A 9 -8.02 1.26 13.79
N LYS A 10 -9.18 1.04 13.16
CA LYS A 10 -10.53 1.26 13.73
C LYS A 10 -10.94 0.20 14.77
N GLY A 11 -10.12 -0.81 15.03
CA GLY A 11 -10.39 -1.87 16.01
C GLY A 11 -11.25 -3.03 15.48
N SER A 12 -11.43 -3.14 14.16
CA SER A 12 -12.10 -4.31 13.57
C SER A 12 -11.26 -5.57 13.74
N LYS A 13 -11.90 -6.74 13.70
CA LYS A 13 -11.19 -8.02 13.73
C LYS A 13 -10.25 -8.13 12.53
N TYR A 14 -9.06 -8.64 12.79
CA TYR A 14 -8.08 -8.93 11.76
C TYR A 14 -8.62 -9.96 10.76
N ALA A 15 -8.35 -9.74 9.48
CA ALA A 15 -8.67 -10.65 8.40
C ALA A 15 -7.53 -10.64 7.36
N VAL A 16 -7.50 -11.66 6.49
CA VAL A 16 -6.49 -11.77 5.42
C VAL A 16 -6.46 -10.57 4.48
N SER A 17 -7.58 -9.84 4.34
CA SER A 17 -7.66 -8.59 3.59
C SER A 17 -6.79 -7.48 4.19
N ALA A 18 -6.53 -7.51 5.50
CA ALA A 18 -5.62 -6.57 6.15
C ALA A 18 -4.16 -6.83 5.76
N ASP A 19 -3.76 -8.10 5.63
CA ASP A 19 -2.44 -8.46 5.07
C ASP A 19 -2.28 -7.90 3.65
N MET A 20 -3.34 -7.96 2.85
CA MET A 20 -3.33 -7.43 1.49
C MET A 20 -3.15 -5.91 1.46
N TYR A 21 -3.75 -5.18 2.40
CA TYR A 21 -3.47 -3.75 2.54
C TYR A 21 -2.00 -3.50 2.89
N SER A 22 -1.47 -4.22 3.89
CA SER A 22 -0.06 -4.12 4.27
C SER A 22 0.88 -4.44 3.11
N PHE A 23 0.52 -5.40 2.26
CA PHE A 23 1.26 -5.73 1.04
C PHE A 23 1.24 -4.57 0.03
N GLY A 24 0.10 -3.90 -0.14
CA GLY A 24 0.01 -2.69 -0.97
C GLY A 24 0.91 -1.55 -0.48
N VAL A 25 1.01 -1.36 0.84
CA VAL A 25 1.94 -0.39 1.45
C VAL A 25 3.40 -0.81 1.22
N LEU A 26 3.71 -2.10 1.35
CA LEU A 26 5.03 -2.65 1.07
C LEU A 26 5.45 -2.43 -0.39
N LEU A 27 4.54 -2.60 -1.35
CA LEU A 27 4.86 -2.34 -2.77
C LEU A 27 5.24 -0.87 -3.01
N SER A 28 4.60 0.08 -2.31
CA SER A 28 4.97 1.49 -2.35
C SER A 28 6.36 1.74 -1.77
N GLU A 29 6.69 1.09 -0.64
CA GLU A 29 8.02 1.17 -0.03
C GLU A 29 9.10 0.57 -0.93
N VAL A 30 8.84 -0.58 -1.56
CA VAL A 30 9.78 -1.20 -2.52
C VAL A 30 10.00 -0.31 -3.74
N ASP A 31 8.93 0.28 -4.27
CA ASP A 31 9.00 1.16 -5.44
C ASP A 31 9.77 2.46 -5.16
N THR A 32 9.52 3.07 -4.00
CA THR A 32 10.09 4.38 -3.64
C THR A 32 11.43 4.27 -2.92
N GLY A 33 11.73 3.13 -2.30
CA GLY A 33 12.85 2.96 -1.36
C GLY A 33 12.68 3.76 -0.06
N ILE A 34 11.49 4.30 0.21
CA ILE A 34 11.23 5.22 1.33
C ILE A 34 10.24 4.57 2.30
N SER A 35 10.53 4.66 3.60
CA SER A 35 9.60 4.22 4.64
C SER A 35 8.24 4.93 4.46
N PRO A 36 7.11 4.19 4.51
CA PRO A 36 5.79 4.76 4.33
C PRO A 36 5.54 5.97 5.22
N TYR A 37 5.10 7.06 4.58
CA TYR A 37 4.75 8.35 5.20
C TYR A 37 5.91 9.10 5.88
N SER A 38 7.16 8.65 5.79
CA SER A 38 8.30 9.34 6.45
C SER A 38 8.59 10.72 5.88
N HIS A 39 8.10 11.00 4.67
CA HIS A 39 8.23 12.28 3.98
C HIS A 39 7.16 13.31 4.38
N LEU A 40 6.15 12.92 5.16
CA LEU A 40 5.10 13.84 5.58
C LEU A 40 5.57 14.72 6.75
N VAL A 41 5.40 16.02 6.59
CA VAL A 41 5.75 17.03 7.59
C VAL A 41 4.55 17.89 7.94
N THR A 42 4.54 18.38 9.17
CA THR A 42 3.63 19.41 9.66
C THR A 42 3.97 20.76 9.01
N ASN A 43 3.07 21.74 9.13
CA ASN A 43 3.32 23.12 8.66
C ASN A 43 4.58 23.75 9.30
N GLY A 44 5.00 23.29 10.47
CA GLY A 44 6.23 23.71 11.16
C GLY A 44 7.48 22.93 10.74
N GLY A 45 7.43 22.10 9.69
CA GLY A 45 8.57 21.35 9.15
C GLY A 45 8.97 20.10 9.94
N SER A 46 8.32 19.82 11.08
CA SER A 46 8.55 18.58 11.85
C SER A 46 7.79 17.41 11.24
N GLN A 47 8.31 16.18 11.36
CA GLN A 47 7.64 14.97 10.88
C GLN A 47 6.21 14.84 11.43
N LEU A 48 5.30 14.35 10.58
CA LEU A 48 3.92 14.15 10.97
C LEU A 48 3.81 13.07 12.06
N PRO A 49 3.14 13.33 13.20
CA PRO A 49 3.02 12.35 14.26
C PRO A 49 2.28 11.09 13.81
N LYS A 50 2.76 9.92 14.26
CA LYS A 50 2.14 8.61 13.96
C LYS A 50 0.62 8.58 14.23
N PRO A 51 0.09 9.08 15.36
CA PRO A 51 -1.36 9.09 15.59
C PRO A 51 -2.14 9.87 14.52
N MET A 52 -1.57 10.97 14.00
CA MET A 52 -2.20 11.77 12.95
C MET A 52 -2.17 11.04 11.61
N ILE A 53 -1.07 10.35 11.28
CA ILE A 53 -0.99 9.45 10.12
C ILE A 53 -2.08 8.37 10.21
N ALA A 54 -2.20 7.71 11.37
CA ALA A 54 -3.22 6.68 11.58
C ALA A 54 -4.64 7.22 11.37
N MET A 55 -4.95 8.41 11.89
CA MET A 55 -6.25 9.06 11.70
C MET A 55 -6.54 9.29 10.22
N LYS A 56 -5.60 9.89 9.48
CA LYS A 56 -5.77 10.16 8.05
C LYS A 56 -5.91 8.89 7.21
N VAL A 57 -5.24 7.81 7.58
CA VAL A 57 -5.40 6.49 6.94
C VAL A 57 -6.79 5.91 7.24
N MET A 58 -7.26 6.02 8.49
CA MET A 58 -8.61 5.58 8.88
C MET A 58 -9.70 6.33 8.12
N ASP A 59 -9.51 7.63 7.86
CA ASP A 59 -10.48 8.47 7.16
C ASP A 59 -10.37 8.37 5.62
N GLY A 60 -9.37 7.63 5.12
CA GLY A 60 -9.10 7.49 3.68
C GLY A 60 -8.47 8.73 3.03
N GLU A 61 -8.10 9.74 3.82
CA GLU A 61 -7.43 10.96 3.36
C GLU A 61 -5.97 10.72 2.96
N LEU A 62 -5.35 9.66 3.50
CA LEU A 62 -3.95 9.34 3.27
C LEU A 62 -3.79 7.92 2.73
N ARG A 63 -3.08 7.80 1.61
CA ARG A 63 -2.70 6.53 0.98
C ARG A 63 -1.20 6.56 0.64
N PRO A 64 -0.53 5.40 0.57
CA PRO A 64 0.86 5.33 0.11
C PRO A 64 1.01 5.93 -1.29
N THR A 65 2.16 6.55 -1.54
CA THR A 65 2.51 7.14 -2.82
C THR A 65 3.47 6.23 -3.58
N PHE A 66 3.50 6.36 -4.89
CA PHE A 66 4.41 5.62 -5.76
C PHE A 66 5.25 6.61 -6.56
N SER A 67 6.44 6.18 -6.96
CA SER A 67 7.29 6.94 -7.85
C SER A 67 6.63 7.10 -9.23
N PRO A 68 6.95 8.17 -9.97
CA PRO A 68 6.48 8.32 -11.36
C PRO A 68 6.97 7.22 -12.31
N GLN A 69 8.02 6.48 -11.92
CA GLN A 69 8.64 5.41 -12.69
C GLN A 69 8.07 4.02 -12.35
N CYS A 70 7.14 3.93 -11.39
CA CYS A 70 6.52 2.67 -11.01
C CYS A 70 5.88 1.97 -12.23
N PRO A 71 6.20 0.70 -12.51
CA PRO A 71 5.57 -0.02 -13.60
C PRO A 71 4.04 -0.02 -13.45
N ALA A 72 3.32 0.39 -14.51
CA ALA A 72 1.88 0.63 -14.46
C ALA A 72 1.07 -0.56 -13.91
N GLN A 73 1.48 -1.79 -14.22
CA GLN A 73 0.83 -3.01 -13.71
C GLN A 73 1.08 -3.23 -12.21
N VAL A 74 2.27 -2.89 -11.68
CA VAL A 74 2.56 -2.93 -10.23
C VAL A 74 1.71 -1.86 -9.52
N LEU A 75 1.69 -0.64 -10.05
CA LEU A 75 0.87 0.44 -9.50
C LEU A 75 -0.61 0.06 -9.47
N ALA A 76 -1.13 -0.55 -10.54
CA ALA A 76 -2.52 -0.97 -10.61
C ALA A 76 -2.87 -2.04 -9.55
N ILE A 77 -2.04 -3.08 -9.40
CA ILE A 77 -2.31 -4.13 -8.40
C ILE A 77 -2.12 -3.63 -6.96
N ALA A 78 -1.13 -2.77 -6.73
CA ALA A 78 -0.90 -2.16 -5.42
C ALA A 78 -2.08 -1.25 -5.02
N ASN A 79 -2.60 -0.45 -5.95
CA ASN A 79 -3.78 0.39 -5.71
C ASN A 79 -5.03 -0.43 -5.36
N ARG A 80 -5.20 -1.62 -5.93
CA ARG A 80 -6.28 -2.56 -5.56
C ARG A 80 -6.07 -3.13 -4.16
N CYS A 81 -4.84 -3.51 -3.81
CA CYS A 81 -4.49 -3.93 -2.44
C CYS A 81 -4.79 -2.83 -1.40
N LEU A 82 -4.61 -1.57 -1.79
CA LEU A 82 -4.80 -0.39 -0.94
C LEU A 82 -6.25 0.14 -0.91
N LEU A 83 -7.23 -0.58 -1.45
CA LEU A 83 -8.63 -0.16 -1.40
C LEU A 83 -9.12 -0.05 0.05
N HIS A 84 -9.94 0.96 0.32
CA HIS A 84 -10.41 1.22 1.68
C HIS A 84 -11.33 0.10 2.16
N ASP A 85 -12.27 -0.34 1.31
CA ASP A 85 -13.11 -1.50 1.58
C ASP A 85 -12.27 -2.80 1.53
N PRO A 86 -12.15 -3.55 2.65
CA PRO A 86 -11.42 -4.81 2.66
C PRO A 86 -12.00 -5.88 1.72
N ALA A 87 -13.31 -5.83 1.41
CA ALA A 87 -13.96 -6.82 0.54
C ALA A 87 -13.58 -6.67 -0.94
N GLU A 88 -13.11 -5.49 -1.35
CA GLU A 88 -12.70 -5.22 -2.74
C GLU A 88 -11.22 -5.51 -3.01
N ARG A 89 -10.46 -5.83 -1.96
CA ARG A 89 -9.02 -6.13 -2.08
C ARG A 89 -8.84 -7.51 -2.72
N PRO A 90 -7.85 -7.66 -3.63
CA PRO A 90 -7.54 -8.95 -4.22
C PRO A 90 -6.96 -9.90 -3.19
N THR A 91 -7.12 -11.20 -3.41
CA THR A 91 -6.43 -12.24 -2.65
C THR A 91 -4.95 -12.30 -3.00
N ALA A 92 -4.13 -12.87 -2.10
CA ALA A 92 -2.71 -13.10 -2.36
C ALA A 92 -2.48 -13.93 -3.64
N ALA A 93 -3.35 -14.92 -3.91
CA ALA A 93 -3.26 -15.75 -5.11
C ALA A 93 -3.46 -14.93 -6.40
N GLU A 94 -4.43 -14.02 -6.42
CA GLU A 94 -4.67 -13.13 -7.56
C GLU A 94 -3.49 -12.18 -7.80
N VAL A 95 -2.97 -11.60 -6.72
CA VAL A 95 -1.79 -10.71 -6.79
C VAL A 95 -0.56 -11.47 -7.30
N ALA A 96 -0.29 -12.66 -6.76
CA ALA A 96 0.81 -13.50 -7.19
C ALA A 96 0.70 -13.90 -8.67
N ARG A 97 -0.52 -14.18 -9.15
CA ARG A 97 -0.77 -14.46 -10.57
C ARG A 97 -0.42 -13.27 -11.46
N VAL A 98 -0.85 -12.06 -11.08
CA VAL A 98 -0.56 -10.82 -11.83
C VAL A 98 0.94 -10.55 -11.86
N LEU A 99 1.58 -10.47 -10.69
CA LEU A 99 3.02 -10.19 -10.60
C LEU A 99 3.87 -11.27 -11.27
N GLY A 100 3.51 -12.54 -11.10
CA GLY A 100 4.21 -13.65 -11.74
C GLY A 100 4.12 -13.61 -13.27
N ALA A 101 3.00 -13.16 -13.84
CA ALA A 101 2.88 -12.98 -15.28
C ALA A 101 3.82 -11.88 -15.80
N MET A 102 4.02 -10.80 -15.01
CA MET A 102 4.95 -9.73 -15.35
C MET A 102 6.39 -10.23 -15.41
N VAL A 103 6.84 -10.93 -14.36
CA VAL A 103 8.20 -11.48 -14.30
C VAL A 103 8.48 -12.38 -15.51
N ARG A 104 7.55 -13.29 -15.83
CA ARG A 104 7.68 -14.18 -17.00
C ARG A 104 7.72 -13.43 -18.32
N SER A 105 6.95 -12.35 -18.47
CA SER A 105 6.97 -11.53 -19.69
C SER A 105 8.29 -10.78 -19.89
N GLN A 106 8.98 -10.41 -18.80
CA GLN A 106 10.30 -9.77 -18.87
C GLN A 106 11.43 -10.78 -19.14
N THR A 107 11.26 -12.05 -18.74
CA THR A 107 12.26 -13.10 -19.02
C THR A 107 12.31 -13.51 -20.50
N TYR A 108 11.28 -13.20 -21.30
CA TYR A 108 11.22 -13.49 -22.73
C TYR A 108 11.76 -12.35 -23.62
N SER A 109 12.30 -11.28 -23.03
CA SER A 109 12.92 -10.15 -23.75
C SER A 109 14.44 -10.04 -23.53
N MET A 110 15.07 -11.07 -22.97
CA MET A 110 16.53 -11.29 -22.97
C MET A 110 16.87 -12.51 -23.82
#